data_AF-E0S613-F1
#
_entry.id   AF-E0S613-F1
#
_cell.length_a   1.000
_cell.length_b   1.000
_cell.length_c   1.000
_cell.angle_alpha   90.00
_cell.angle_beta   90.00
_cell.angle_gamma   90.00
#
_symmetry.space_group_name_H-M   'P 1'
#
loop_
_entity.id
_entity.type
_entity.pdbx_description
1 polymer ?
#
loop_
_entity_poly.entity_id
_entity_poly.type
_entity_poly.pdbx_seq_one_letter_code
_entity_poly.pdbx_strand_id
1 'polypeptide(L)'
;MVWKKILVFKFFDIIACSMVESSVAGSMITSVVKLKGTESESMPFPLLFRGTGMLIVQPTTKFSDLRRDLQAMIDVREFIESGNLAMGVWMFAAKDLLYTDDDRFKRMFSEKIVPYLQKISLDLWKIYEKRNKTFSELLMMAYKRVFQCEEVENREMTKFGEAIISEVEKMVEEAEEEEDEEKKRKKIVVCYGIKKYGERLCNRSWWKKIINAERIVCEACSKLYETPEEVELMGCMVEGWVKKVLKENSISEEEACEYLYLEYRIISVGLLLTTCKERSKDVVEEIIKQIMIGKDGEEIDLEYVEKVSDAVRRRQKAEEERRLKIERELLGESEDSGGRKKKKSRGGGQEEETGSRGEEGRRGREGRGGRAGGGGRRSFYSLGLWKE
;
A
#
# COMPACT_ATOMS: atom_id res chain seq x y z
N MET A 1 21.66 10.10 7.20
CA MET A 1 20.84 11.01 6.37
C MET A 1 19.51 10.29 6.18
N VAL A 2 18.49 10.66 6.95
CA VAL A 2 17.23 9.92 7.07
C VAL A 2 16.32 10.33 5.92
N TRP A 3 16.00 9.39 5.03
CA TRP A 3 15.02 9.58 3.98
C TRP A 3 13.63 9.66 4.62
N LYS A 4 12.94 10.79 4.43
CA LYS A 4 11.59 11.03 4.95
C LYS A 4 10.60 10.10 4.21
N LYS A 5 10.04 9.10 4.90
CA LYS A 5 9.17 8.04 4.34
C LYS A 5 7.66 8.27 4.53
N ILE A 6 7.22 9.52 4.65
CA ILE A 6 5.79 9.87 4.63
C ILE A 6 5.62 11.11 3.77
N LEU A 7 4.74 11.02 2.78
CA LEU A 7 4.19 12.18 2.10
C LEU A 7 2.89 12.53 2.83
N VAL A 8 3.01 13.38 3.84
CA VAL A 8 1.84 13.95 4.50
C VAL A 8 1.26 14.99 3.55
N PHE A 9 0.07 14.72 3.03
CA PHE A 9 -0.66 15.73 2.27
C PHE A 9 -1.33 16.69 3.24
N LYS A 10 -0.70 17.86 3.48
CA LYS A 10 -1.47 19.08 3.72
C LYS A 10 -2.20 19.40 2.42
N PHE A 11 -3.43 18.92 2.29
CA PHE A 11 -4.24 19.26 1.13
C PHE A 11 -4.61 20.75 1.22
N PHE A 12 -3.97 21.55 0.35
CA PHE A 12 -4.28 22.94 -0.06
C PHE A 12 -3.56 24.18 0.50
N ASP A 13 -2.42 24.08 1.22
CA ASP A 13 -1.58 25.27 1.50
C ASP A 13 -0.30 25.41 0.64
N ILE A 14 0.11 24.38 -0.13
CA ILE A 14 1.44 24.42 -0.80
C ILE A 14 1.39 24.58 -2.33
N ILE A 15 0.25 24.39 -3.00
CA ILE A 15 0.16 24.60 -4.46
C ILE A 15 -0.89 25.65 -4.87
N ALA A 16 -1.63 26.25 -3.93
CA ALA A 16 -2.55 27.37 -4.23
C ALA A 16 -2.28 28.69 -3.48
N CYS A 17 -1.63 28.72 -2.31
CA CYS A 17 -1.40 29.98 -1.58
C CYS A 17 -0.03 30.04 -0.87
N SER A 18 0.97 30.58 -1.57
CA SER A 18 2.02 31.38 -0.91
C SER A 18 2.17 32.73 -1.63
N MET A 19 1.04 33.32 -2.00
CA MET A 19 0.76 34.73 -1.74
C MET A 19 -0.23 34.66 -0.56
N VAL A 20 0.17 34.87 0.69
CA VAL A 20 0.39 36.17 1.33
C VAL A 20 1.38 35.98 2.50
N GLU A 21 2.20 36.99 2.68
CA GLU A 21 3.21 37.24 3.71
C GLU A 21 2.98 36.58 5.09
N SER A 22 4.04 35.98 5.62
CA SER A 22 4.57 36.39 6.93
C SER A 22 6.00 35.89 7.11
N SER A 23 6.89 36.88 7.25
CA SER A 23 8.22 36.84 7.83
C SER A 23 8.51 35.63 8.75
N VAL A 24 9.62 34.93 8.53
CA VAL A 24 10.82 34.97 9.38
C VAL A 24 11.98 34.39 8.58
N ALA A 25 13.11 35.08 8.66
CA ALA A 25 14.39 34.81 8.03
C ALA A 25 14.89 33.36 8.16
N GLY A 26 15.61 32.89 7.13
CA GLY A 26 16.60 31.83 7.31
C GLY A 26 16.65 30.79 6.19
N SER A 27 17.63 30.94 5.30
CA SER A 27 18.20 29.92 4.40
C SER A 27 17.24 29.14 3.48
N MET A 28 17.23 29.54 2.20
CA MET A 28 16.86 28.65 1.09
C MET A 28 17.81 27.44 1.07
N ILE A 29 17.32 26.28 1.50
CA ILE A 29 17.93 25.01 1.13
C ILE A 29 17.40 24.68 -0.26
N THR A 30 18.20 25.03 -1.27
CA THR A 30 18.12 24.48 -2.62
C THR A 30 18.46 22.99 -2.53
N SER A 31 17.44 22.15 -2.49
CA SER A 31 17.59 20.73 -2.78
C SER A 31 16.70 20.36 -3.95
N VAL A 32 17.26 20.52 -5.15
CA VAL A 32 16.91 19.64 -6.27
C VAL A 32 17.18 18.22 -5.76
N VAL A 33 16.11 17.47 -5.49
CA VAL A 33 16.24 16.06 -5.14
C VAL A 33 16.75 15.35 -6.39
N LYS A 34 17.90 14.70 -6.24
CA LYS A 34 18.60 13.90 -7.25
C LYS A 34 17.62 13.12 -8.14
N LEU A 35 17.69 13.38 -9.44
CA LEU A 35 17.55 12.36 -10.47
C LEU A 35 18.71 11.34 -10.27
N LYS A 36 18.61 10.50 -9.25
CA LYS A 36 19.40 9.26 -9.21
C LYS A 36 18.62 8.26 -10.05
N GLY A 37 19.25 7.81 -11.12
CA GLY A 37 18.75 6.75 -11.99
C GLY A 37 18.61 5.44 -11.23
N THR A 38 17.53 5.32 -10.47
CA THR A 38 17.02 4.07 -9.95
C THR A 38 15.70 3.85 -10.66
N GLU A 39 15.46 2.64 -11.18
CA GLU A 39 14.14 2.22 -11.69
C GLU A 39 13.06 2.22 -10.59
N SER A 40 13.33 2.81 -9.43
CA SER A 40 12.47 2.91 -8.27
C SER A 40 11.53 4.09 -8.40
N GLU A 41 10.25 3.83 -8.23
CA GLU A 41 9.19 4.83 -8.35
C GLU A 41 8.28 4.77 -7.12
N SER A 42 7.67 5.90 -6.77
CA SER A 42 6.68 5.93 -5.70
C SER A 42 5.38 5.31 -6.21
N MET A 43 4.99 4.20 -5.58
CA MET A 43 3.81 3.40 -5.91
C MET A 43 2.83 3.50 -4.74
N PRO A 44 1.66 4.16 -4.90
CA PRO A 44 0.62 4.14 -3.91
C PRO A 44 -0.01 2.74 -3.79
N PHE A 45 -0.34 2.35 -2.57
CA PHE A 45 -1.25 1.25 -2.33
C PHE A 45 -2.69 1.77 -2.32
N PRO A 46 -3.68 0.95 -2.72
CA PRO A 46 -5.09 1.31 -2.64
C PRO A 46 -5.60 1.23 -1.19
N LEU A 47 -4.96 2.01 -0.30
CA LEU A 47 -5.26 2.15 1.12
C LEU A 47 -5.35 3.64 1.45
N LEU A 48 -6.51 4.07 1.94
CA LEU A 48 -6.74 5.45 2.38
C LEU A 48 -6.74 5.50 3.90
N PHE A 49 -5.88 6.33 4.47
CA PHE A 49 -5.78 6.54 5.91
C PHE A 49 -6.25 7.94 6.29
N ARG A 50 -6.75 8.04 7.52
CA ARG A 50 -6.89 9.29 8.27
C ARG A 50 -6.04 9.24 9.52
N GLY A 51 -5.50 10.39 9.92
CA GLY A 51 -4.90 10.47 11.25
C GLY A 51 -3.62 9.67 11.38
N THR A 52 -3.41 9.22 12.61
CA THR A 52 -2.29 8.34 12.99
C THR A 52 -2.47 6.90 12.53
N GLY A 53 -3.09 6.67 11.37
CA GLY A 53 -3.25 5.33 10.80
C GLY A 53 -4.58 4.68 11.12
N MET A 54 -5.68 5.43 11.08
CA MET A 54 -7.01 4.83 10.95
C MET A 54 -7.25 4.51 9.47
N LEU A 55 -7.37 3.23 9.14
CA LEU A 55 -7.63 2.79 7.77
C LEU A 55 -9.12 3.02 7.42
N ILE A 56 -9.39 3.94 6.49
CA ILE A 56 -10.75 4.28 6.05
C ILE A 56 -11.17 3.39 4.86
N VAL A 57 -10.27 3.17 3.92
CA VAL A 57 -10.57 2.44 2.67
C VAL A 57 -9.52 1.39 2.40
N GLN A 58 -9.99 0.18 2.10
CA GLN A 58 -9.20 -0.97 1.70
C GLN A 58 -9.30 -1.19 0.19
N PRO A 59 -8.43 -2.04 -0.40
CA PRO A 59 -8.39 -2.25 -1.84
C PRO A 59 -9.73 -2.75 -2.40
N THR A 60 -10.45 -3.55 -1.62
CA THR A 60 -11.74 -4.18 -1.97
C THR A 60 -12.96 -3.34 -1.59
N THR A 61 -12.78 -2.23 -0.86
CA THR A 61 -13.87 -1.36 -0.43
C THR A 61 -14.58 -0.75 -1.63
N LYS A 62 -15.91 -0.82 -1.61
CA LYS A 62 -16.81 -0.17 -2.57
C LYS A 62 -17.54 0.97 -1.89
N PHE A 63 -18.08 1.89 -2.69
CA PHE A 63 -18.88 2.99 -2.16
C PHE A 63 -20.10 2.51 -1.33
N SER A 64 -20.70 1.37 -1.68
CA SER A 64 -21.81 0.78 -0.92
C SER A 64 -21.44 0.42 0.52
N ASP A 65 -20.18 0.08 0.76
CA ASP A 65 -19.69 -0.40 2.05
C ASP A 65 -19.55 0.76 3.03
N LEU A 66 -19.22 1.94 2.51
CA LEU A 66 -19.09 3.20 3.26
C LEU A 66 -20.44 3.73 3.77
N ARG A 67 -21.58 3.26 3.26
CA ARG A 67 -22.90 3.79 3.67
C ARG A 67 -23.22 3.55 5.16
N ARG A 68 -22.50 2.63 5.80
CA ARG A 68 -22.63 2.34 7.24
C ARG A 68 -21.81 3.28 8.12
N ASP A 69 -20.86 3.99 7.53
CA ASP A 69 -19.99 4.96 8.18
C ASP A 69 -20.06 6.30 7.43
N LEU A 70 -20.93 7.19 7.91
CA LEU A 70 -21.17 8.49 7.29
C LEU A 70 -19.89 9.33 7.23
N GLN A 71 -19.01 9.23 8.23
CA GLN A 71 -17.79 10.01 8.26
C GLN A 71 -16.81 9.50 7.19
N ALA A 72 -16.58 8.19 7.13
CA ALA A 72 -15.76 7.58 6.08
C ALA A 72 -16.28 7.91 4.67
N MET A 73 -17.61 7.93 4.49
CA MET A 73 -18.22 8.31 3.22
C MET A 73 -17.92 9.78 2.84
N ILE A 74 -18.03 10.71 3.80
CA ILE A 74 -17.70 12.14 3.59
C ILE A 74 -16.23 12.29 3.23
N ASP A 75 -15.34 11.64 3.98
CA ASP A 75 -13.89 11.71 3.78
C ASP A 75 -13.48 11.23 2.38
N VAL A 76 -14.05 10.10 1.96
CA VAL A 76 -13.76 9.50 0.65
C VAL A 76 -14.32 10.36 -0.48
N ARG A 77 -15.52 10.93 -0.30
CA ARG A 77 -16.06 11.90 -1.25
C ARG A 77 -15.13 13.09 -1.39
N GLU A 78 -14.80 13.74 -0.28
CA GLU A 78 -13.95 14.92 -0.27
C GLU A 78 -12.59 14.63 -0.91
N PHE A 79 -11.98 13.49 -0.58
CA PHE A 79 -10.72 13.06 -1.17
C PHE A 79 -10.80 12.89 -2.69
N ILE A 80 -11.80 12.17 -3.20
CA ILE A 80 -11.86 11.89 -4.64
C ILE A 80 -12.33 13.14 -5.42
N GLU A 81 -13.40 13.79 -4.95
CA GLU A 81 -14.08 14.89 -5.63
C GLU A 81 -13.21 16.16 -5.69
N SER A 82 -12.44 16.45 -4.65
CA SER A 82 -11.57 17.65 -4.57
C SER A 82 -10.31 17.57 -5.43
N GLY A 83 -10.09 16.48 -6.17
CA GLY A 83 -8.90 16.31 -7.00
C GLY A 83 -7.82 15.41 -6.39
N ASN A 84 -7.96 14.97 -5.14
CA ASN A 84 -6.83 14.45 -4.36
C ASN A 84 -6.33 13.11 -4.88
N LEU A 85 -7.23 12.26 -5.38
CA LEU A 85 -6.85 10.98 -5.98
C LEU A 85 -6.04 11.18 -7.27
N ALA A 86 -6.56 11.97 -8.22
CA ALA A 86 -5.87 12.22 -9.50
C ALA A 86 -4.56 13.00 -9.31
N MET A 87 -4.57 13.98 -8.41
CA MET A 87 -3.37 14.73 -8.01
C MET A 87 -2.37 13.84 -7.30
N GLY A 88 -2.81 12.97 -6.40
CA GLY A 88 -1.94 12.00 -5.72
C GLY A 88 -1.23 11.09 -6.73
N VAL A 89 -1.97 10.53 -7.69
CA VAL A 89 -1.41 9.72 -8.79
C VAL A 89 -0.36 10.49 -9.58
N TRP A 90 -0.64 11.74 -9.95
CA TRP A 90 0.34 12.60 -10.60
C TRP A 90 1.59 12.78 -9.73
N MET A 91 1.39 13.11 -8.45
CA MET A 91 2.45 13.42 -7.51
C MET A 91 3.30 12.22 -7.11
N PHE A 92 2.77 11.00 -7.18
CA PHE A 92 3.58 9.82 -6.94
C PHE A 92 4.45 9.47 -8.15
N ALA A 93 3.93 9.62 -9.36
CA ALA A 93 4.63 9.14 -10.54
C ALA A 93 5.34 10.22 -11.38
N ALA A 94 5.06 11.51 -11.15
CA ALA A 94 5.54 12.62 -11.99
C ALA A 94 6.01 13.86 -11.18
N LYS A 95 6.29 13.76 -9.88
CA LYS A 95 6.55 14.95 -9.02
C LYS A 95 7.92 15.62 -9.17
N ASP A 96 8.83 15.08 -9.97
CA ASP A 96 10.25 15.50 -9.98
C ASP A 96 10.50 17.00 -10.28
N LEU A 97 9.49 17.75 -10.72
CA LEU A 97 9.59 19.16 -11.06
C LEU A 97 8.85 20.08 -10.08
N LEU A 98 9.31 20.16 -8.84
CA LEU A 98 8.83 21.20 -7.93
C LEU A 98 10.01 21.98 -7.36
N TYR A 99 10.03 23.26 -7.72
CA TYR A 99 10.90 24.34 -7.24
C TYR A 99 12.22 24.59 -7.99
N THR A 100 12.11 25.44 -9.00
CA THR A 100 13.06 26.53 -9.26
C THR A 100 12.54 27.81 -8.61
N ASP A 101 13.40 28.80 -8.33
CA ASP A 101 12.99 30.16 -7.92
C ASP A 101 12.15 30.90 -8.97
N ASP A 102 11.87 30.24 -10.09
CA ASP A 102 11.05 30.70 -11.21
C ASP A 102 9.66 30.04 -11.19
N ASP A 103 8.62 30.86 -11.04
CA ASP A 103 7.21 30.48 -11.00
C ASP A 103 6.61 30.11 -12.38
N ARG A 104 7.36 30.21 -13.49
CA ARG A 104 6.90 29.82 -14.84
C ARG A 104 6.30 28.41 -14.87
N PHE A 105 7.02 27.41 -14.37
CA PHE A 105 6.57 26.02 -14.38
C PHE A 105 5.41 25.78 -13.43
N LYS A 106 5.38 26.47 -12.29
CA LYS A 106 4.25 26.44 -11.34
C LYS A 106 2.98 26.97 -11.98
N ARG A 107 3.04 28.11 -12.68
CA ARG A 107 1.91 28.67 -13.44
C ARG A 107 1.45 27.72 -14.53
N MET A 108 2.38 27.18 -15.34
CA MET A 108 2.01 26.21 -16.38
C MET A 108 1.30 24.97 -15.81
N PHE A 109 1.76 24.46 -14.67
CA PHE A 109 1.11 23.33 -14.00
C PHE A 109 -0.30 23.70 -13.52
N SER A 110 -0.45 24.84 -12.86
CA SER A 110 -1.74 25.34 -12.36
C SER A 110 -2.74 25.63 -13.49
N GLU A 111 -2.28 26.13 -14.63
CA GLU A 111 -3.15 26.47 -15.75
C GLU A 111 -3.52 25.26 -16.60
N LYS A 112 -2.60 24.31 -16.80
CA LYS A 112 -2.80 23.18 -17.72
C LYS A 112 -3.19 21.88 -17.01
N ILE A 113 -2.48 21.52 -15.94
CA ILE A 113 -2.60 20.21 -15.31
C ILE A 113 -3.65 20.19 -14.21
N VAL A 114 -3.75 21.22 -13.36
CA VAL A 114 -4.73 21.24 -12.27
C VAL A 114 -6.19 21.10 -12.78
N PRO A 115 -6.65 21.86 -13.79
CA PRO A 115 -8.03 21.72 -14.30
C PRO A 115 -8.27 20.34 -14.93
N TYR A 116 -7.26 19.79 -15.60
CA TYR A 116 -7.30 18.46 -16.19
C TYR A 116 -7.48 17.36 -15.12
N LEU A 117 -6.69 17.41 -14.04
CA LEU A 117 -6.79 16.46 -12.93
C LEU A 117 -8.10 16.60 -12.17
N GLN A 118 -8.59 17.82 -11.95
CA GLN A 118 -9.90 18.07 -11.34
C GLN A 118 -11.03 17.44 -12.15
N LYS A 119 -11.02 17.59 -13.48
CA LYS A 119 -12.00 16.95 -14.36
C LYS A 119 -11.98 15.43 -14.23
N ILE A 120 -10.78 14.83 -14.21
CA ILE A 120 -10.63 13.37 -14.00
C ILE A 120 -11.22 12.96 -12.66
N SER A 121 -10.91 13.68 -11.59
CA SER A 121 -11.40 13.40 -10.24
C SER A 121 -12.91 13.44 -10.12
N LEU A 122 -13.56 14.47 -10.68
CA LEU A 122 -15.03 14.56 -10.71
C LEU A 122 -15.66 13.37 -11.44
N ASP A 123 -15.06 12.92 -12.53
CA ASP A 123 -15.57 11.76 -13.26
C ASP A 123 -15.32 10.44 -12.53
N LEU A 124 -14.18 10.30 -11.86
CA LEU A 124 -13.86 9.15 -11.01
C LEU A 124 -14.84 9.06 -9.84
N TRP A 125 -15.14 10.18 -9.18
CA TRP A 125 -16.14 10.23 -8.10
C TRP A 125 -17.50 9.71 -8.57
N LYS A 126 -18.02 10.23 -9.69
CA LYS A 126 -19.30 9.78 -10.27
C LYS A 126 -19.30 8.28 -10.60
N ILE A 127 -18.16 7.75 -11.04
CA ILE A 127 -17.99 6.32 -11.30
C ILE A 127 -18.01 5.52 -10.01
N TYR A 128 -17.27 5.95 -8.99
CA TYR A 128 -17.19 5.23 -7.71
C TYR A 128 -18.53 5.21 -6.98
N GLU A 129 -19.24 6.34 -6.96
CA GLU A 129 -20.55 6.47 -6.30
C GLU A 129 -21.63 5.60 -6.97
N LYS A 130 -21.63 5.54 -8.31
CA LYS A 130 -22.73 4.93 -9.09
C LYS A 130 -22.44 3.53 -9.60
N ARG A 131 -21.18 3.17 -9.79
CA ARG A 131 -20.77 1.86 -10.31
C ARG A 131 -20.21 1.05 -9.15
N ASN A 132 -20.49 -0.25 -9.15
CA ASN A 132 -20.07 -1.20 -8.10
C ASN A 132 -18.56 -1.50 -8.17
N LYS A 133 -17.73 -0.44 -8.11
CA LYS A 133 -16.29 -0.47 -8.28
C LYS A 133 -15.60 -0.44 -6.92
N THR A 134 -14.52 -1.20 -6.82
CA THR A 134 -13.62 -1.21 -5.66
C THR A 134 -12.66 -0.02 -5.72
N PHE A 135 -12.06 0.33 -4.60
CA PHE A 135 -11.08 1.41 -4.53
C PHE A 135 -9.82 1.11 -5.35
N SER A 136 -9.36 -0.14 -5.37
CA SER A 136 -8.27 -0.62 -6.23
C SER A 136 -8.57 -0.39 -7.72
N GLU A 137 -9.78 -0.74 -8.18
CA GLU A 137 -10.21 -0.45 -9.55
C GLU A 137 -10.27 1.05 -9.84
N LEU A 138 -10.65 1.87 -8.85
CA LEU A 138 -10.73 3.32 -9.00
C LEU A 138 -9.33 3.95 -9.13
N LEU A 139 -8.37 3.53 -8.30
CA LEU A 139 -6.98 3.97 -8.39
C LEU A 139 -6.39 3.62 -9.76
N MET A 140 -6.64 2.41 -10.25
CA MET A 140 -6.22 2.02 -11.61
C MET A 140 -6.87 2.85 -12.72
N MET A 141 -8.15 3.24 -12.56
CA MET A 141 -8.79 4.16 -13.49
C MET A 141 -8.15 5.55 -13.44
N ALA A 142 -7.76 6.03 -12.25
CA ALA A 142 -7.04 7.28 -12.10
C ALA A 142 -5.72 7.27 -12.87
N TYR A 143 -4.88 6.24 -12.68
CA TYR A 143 -3.63 6.07 -13.44
C TYR A 143 -3.84 6.07 -14.96
N LYS A 144 -4.80 5.28 -15.44
CA LYS A 144 -5.09 5.22 -16.89
C LYS A 144 -5.54 6.56 -17.44
N ARG A 145 -6.37 7.29 -16.70
CA ARG A 145 -6.93 8.58 -17.13
C ARG A 145 -5.93 9.72 -17.03
N VAL A 146 -5.11 9.77 -15.98
CA VAL A 146 -4.09 10.82 -15.78
C VAL A 146 -2.98 10.71 -16.82
N PHE A 147 -2.54 9.48 -17.14
CA PHE A 147 -1.40 9.29 -18.04
C PHE A 147 -1.79 8.98 -19.49
N GLN A 148 -3.07 8.72 -19.77
CA GLN A 148 -3.63 8.57 -21.12
C GLN A 148 -2.78 7.67 -22.05
N CYS A 149 -2.23 6.58 -21.52
CA CYS A 149 -1.28 5.75 -22.25
C CYS A 149 -1.87 5.01 -23.46
N GLU A 150 -3.18 4.91 -23.53
CA GLU A 150 -3.90 4.29 -24.66
C GLU A 150 -4.16 5.29 -25.79
N GLU A 151 -4.21 6.59 -25.48
CA GLU A 151 -4.40 7.66 -26.45
C GLU A 151 -3.13 7.83 -27.30
N VAL A 152 -3.32 7.84 -28.63
CA VAL A 152 -2.22 7.96 -29.61
C VAL A 152 -1.98 9.42 -29.96
N GLU A 153 -3.05 10.20 -30.05
CA GLU A 153 -3.04 11.61 -30.43
C GLU A 153 -3.53 12.47 -29.25
N ASN A 154 -3.04 13.71 -29.17
CA ASN A 154 -3.58 14.73 -28.26
C ASN A 154 -3.44 14.47 -26.75
N ARG A 155 -2.48 13.64 -26.33
CA ARG A 155 -2.21 13.30 -24.91
C ARG A 155 -1.80 14.53 -24.09
N GLU A 156 -2.52 14.85 -23.01
CA GLU A 156 -2.26 16.04 -22.18
C GLU A 156 -0.85 16.00 -21.55
N MET A 157 -0.40 14.82 -21.11
CA MET A 157 0.97 14.61 -20.63
C MET A 157 2.04 14.99 -21.66
N THR A 158 1.83 14.64 -22.93
CA THR A 158 2.79 14.98 -24.00
C THR A 158 2.80 16.48 -24.25
N LYS A 159 1.63 17.10 -24.36
CA LYS A 159 1.53 18.56 -24.55
C LYS A 159 2.19 19.33 -23.41
N PHE A 160 2.01 18.85 -22.18
CA PHE A 160 2.63 19.47 -21.01
C PHE A 160 4.14 19.28 -21.01
N GLY A 161 4.63 18.08 -21.34
CA GLY A 161 6.06 17.82 -21.51
C GLY A 161 6.69 18.68 -22.60
N GLU A 162 6.06 18.79 -23.77
CA GLU A 162 6.49 19.66 -24.88
C GLU A 162 6.50 21.14 -24.49
N ALA A 163 5.49 21.61 -23.74
CA ALA A 163 5.45 22.96 -23.23
C ALA A 163 6.60 23.24 -22.25
N ILE A 164 6.94 22.28 -21.39
CA ILE A 164 8.09 22.37 -20.49
C ILE A 164 9.39 22.46 -21.30
N ILE A 165 9.58 21.56 -22.28
CA ILE A 165 10.80 21.54 -23.11
C ILE A 165 10.95 22.87 -23.84
N SER A 166 9.88 23.39 -24.46
CA SER A 166 9.91 24.66 -25.17
C SER A 166 10.23 25.84 -24.25
N GLU A 167 9.72 25.86 -23.02
CA GLU A 167 10.03 26.92 -22.07
C GLU A 167 11.48 26.83 -21.56
N VAL A 168 11.98 25.62 -21.35
CA VAL A 168 13.39 25.39 -21.01
C VAL A 168 14.32 25.87 -22.13
N GLU A 169 13.97 25.65 -23.39
CA GLU A 169 14.80 26.08 -24.52
C GLU A 169 14.96 27.61 -24.54
N LYS A 170 13.89 28.37 -24.26
CA LYS A 170 13.98 29.83 -24.07
C LYS A 170 14.85 30.20 -22.87
N MET A 171 14.72 29.50 -21.75
CA MET A 171 15.53 29.76 -20.55
C MET A 171 17.03 29.48 -20.80
N VAL A 172 17.37 28.53 -21.67
CA VAL A 172 18.75 28.27 -22.07
C VAL A 172 19.28 29.43 -22.91
N GLU A 173 18.50 29.94 -23.87
CA GLU A 173 18.85 31.13 -24.65
C GLU A 173 19.06 32.35 -23.74
N GLU A 174 18.13 32.62 -22.81
CA GLU A 174 18.25 33.69 -21.79
C GLU A 174 19.51 33.50 -20.91
N ALA A 175 19.88 32.26 -20.58
CA ALA A 175 21.07 31.97 -19.78
C ALA A 175 22.37 32.18 -20.57
N GLU A 176 22.35 32.09 -21.90
CA GLU A 176 23.54 32.34 -22.73
C GLU A 176 23.99 33.80 -22.70
N GLU A 177 23.05 34.73 -22.44
CA GLU A 177 23.27 36.17 -22.26
C GLU A 177 23.83 36.56 -20.88
N GLU A 178 23.90 35.62 -19.92
CA GLU A 178 24.46 35.87 -18.58
C GLU A 178 25.99 36.07 -18.64
N GLU A 179 26.46 37.24 -18.19
CA GLU A 179 27.89 37.59 -18.16
C GLU A 179 28.69 36.80 -17.11
N ASP A 180 28.03 36.39 -16.02
CA ASP A 180 28.61 35.56 -14.96
C ASP A 180 28.62 34.08 -15.37
N GLU A 181 29.80 33.58 -15.76
CA GLU A 181 30.03 32.19 -16.18
C GLU A 181 29.60 31.14 -15.14
N GLU A 182 29.71 31.44 -13.83
CA GLU A 182 29.30 30.50 -12.79
C GLU A 182 27.76 30.41 -12.71
N LYS A 183 27.08 31.56 -12.79
CA LYS A 183 25.61 31.60 -12.84
C LYS A 183 25.06 30.99 -14.12
N LYS A 184 25.68 31.29 -15.26
CA LYS A 184 25.36 30.70 -16.58
C LYS A 184 25.40 29.18 -16.52
N ARG A 185 26.52 28.61 -16.04
CA ARG A 185 26.66 27.15 -15.88
C ARG A 185 25.59 26.55 -14.96
N LYS A 186 25.31 27.18 -13.80
CA LYS A 186 24.29 26.69 -12.87
C LYS A 186 22.89 26.68 -13.50
N LYS A 187 22.50 27.77 -14.18
CA LYS A 187 21.21 27.89 -14.88
C LYS A 187 21.06 26.81 -15.95
N ILE A 188 22.08 26.59 -16.78
CA ILE A 188 22.08 25.58 -17.84
C ILE A 188 21.93 24.16 -17.25
N VAL A 189 22.65 23.83 -16.18
CA VAL A 189 22.53 22.50 -15.52
C VAL A 189 21.11 22.26 -15.00
N VAL A 190 20.50 23.26 -14.38
CA VAL A 190 19.09 23.18 -13.93
C VAL A 190 18.17 22.96 -15.12
N CYS A 191 18.32 23.74 -16.19
CA CYS A 191 17.54 23.60 -17.43
C CYS A 191 17.63 22.19 -18.00
N TYR A 192 18.80 21.57 -18.06
CA TYR A 192 18.93 20.18 -18.50
C TYR A 192 18.13 19.18 -17.66
N GLY A 193 18.08 19.38 -16.33
CA GLY A 193 17.25 18.57 -15.44
C GLY A 193 15.75 18.70 -15.77
N ILE A 194 15.29 19.93 -15.98
CA ILE A 194 13.90 20.24 -16.32
C ILE A 194 13.54 19.68 -17.71
N LYS A 195 14.44 19.81 -18.70
CA LYS A 195 14.24 19.24 -20.04
C LYS A 195 14.07 17.72 -19.99
N LYS A 196 14.93 17.01 -19.24
CA LYS A 196 14.80 15.56 -19.03
C LYS A 196 13.47 15.17 -18.40
N TYR A 197 12.96 15.98 -17.48
CA TYR A 197 11.62 15.78 -16.92
C TYR A 197 10.52 15.94 -17.98
N GLY A 198 10.58 17.00 -18.80
CA GLY A 198 9.67 17.17 -19.94
C GLY A 198 9.70 15.99 -20.91
N GLU A 199 10.89 15.49 -21.24
CA GLU A 199 11.09 14.31 -22.10
C GLU A 199 10.49 13.03 -21.47
N ARG A 200 10.63 12.86 -20.14
CA ARG A 200 9.99 11.76 -19.39
C ARG A 200 8.47 11.85 -19.46
N LEU A 201 7.87 13.04 -19.32
CA LEU A 201 6.42 13.23 -19.48
C LEU A 201 5.94 12.83 -20.89
N CYS A 202 6.74 13.10 -21.92
CA CYS A 202 6.45 12.69 -23.30
C CYS A 202 6.63 11.17 -23.53
N ASN A 203 7.42 10.46 -22.70
CA ASN A 203 7.73 9.05 -22.89
C ASN A 203 6.54 8.11 -22.57
N ARG A 204 5.76 7.77 -23.60
CA ARG A 204 4.61 6.85 -23.49
C ARG A 204 5.00 5.46 -22.99
N SER A 205 6.14 4.94 -23.43
CA SER A 205 6.57 3.59 -23.08
C SER A 205 6.89 3.47 -21.59
N TRP A 206 7.45 4.55 -21.01
CA TRP A 206 7.69 4.68 -19.59
C TRP A 206 6.39 4.61 -18.80
N TRP A 207 5.42 5.46 -19.12
CA TRP A 207 4.14 5.48 -18.42
C TRP A 207 3.38 4.15 -18.52
N LYS A 208 3.47 3.44 -19.66
CA LYS A 208 2.93 2.07 -19.77
C LYS A 208 3.57 1.10 -18.78
N LYS A 209 4.88 1.21 -18.52
CA LYS A 209 5.57 0.40 -17.51
C LYS A 209 5.07 0.73 -16.11
N ILE A 210 4.96 2.03 -15.78
CA ILE A 210 4.43 2.48 -14.48
C ILE A 210 3.02 1.96 -14.23
N ILE A 211 2.10 2.16 -15.18
CA ILE A 211 0.71 1.68 -15.06
C ILE A 211 0.65 0.16 -14.92
N ASN A 212 1.54 -0.58 -15.60
CA ASN A 212 1.56 -2.03 -15.48
C ASN A 212 2.09 -2.50 -14.12
N ALA A 213 3.09 -1.81 -13.56
CA ALA A 213 3.57 -2.08 -12.21
C ALA A 213 2.51 -1.74 -11.15
N GLU A 214 1.84 -0.60 -11.28
CA GLU A 214 0.72 -0.21 -10.42
C GLU A 214 -0.43 -1.24 -10.48
N ARG A 215 -0.72 -1.78 -11.68
CA ARG A 215 -1.70 -2.85 -11.85
C ARG A 215 -1.35 -4.09 -11.03
N ILE A 216 -0.08 -4.50 -11.04
CA ILE A 216 0.40 -5.65 -10.26
C ILE A 216 0.22 -5.38 -8.77
N VAL A 217 0.59 -4.18 -8.31
CA VAL A 217 0.41 -3.76 -6.91
C VAL A 217 -1.06 -3.81 -6.51
N CYS A 218 -1.94 -3.19 -7.30
CA CYS A 218 -3.38 -3.17 -7.07
C CYS A 218 -4.01 -4.58 -7.06
N GLU A 219 -3.62 -5.45 -7.99
CA GLU A 219 -4.09 -6.85 -8.06
C GLU A 219 -3.65 -7.64 -6.80
N ALA A 220 -2.37 -7.53 -6.40
CA ALA A 220 -1.85 -8.17 -5.20
C ALA A 220 -2.51 -7.66 -3.92
N CYS A 221 -2.69 -6.33 -3.78
CA CYS A 221 -3.39 -5.73 -2.65
C CYS A 221 -4.84 -6.18 -2.59
N SER A 222 -5.56 -6.22 -3.71
CA SER A 222 -6.93 -6.75 -3.74
C SER A 222 -6.98 -8.19 -3.26
N LYS A 223 -6.03 -9.04 -3.69
CA LYS A 223 -5.97 -10.45 -3.31
C LYS A 223 -5.75 -10.65 -1.81
N LEU A 224 -4.82 -9.88 -1.23
CA LEU A 224 -4.50 -9.91 0.21
C LEU A 224 -5.68 -9.48 1.11
N TYR A 225 -6.69 -8.82 0.54
CA TYR A 225 -7.89 -8.34 1.24
C TYR A 225 -9.17 -9.07 0.78
N GLU A 226 -9.06 -10.27 0.21
CA GLU A 226 -10.22 -11.08 -0.19
C GLU A 226 -10.83 -11.87 0.98
N THR A 227 -10.02 -12.31 1.96
CA THR A 227 -10.51 -13.15 3.07
C THR A 227 -10.62 -12.36 4.38
N PRO A 228 -11.68 -12.55 5.19
CA PRO A 228 -11.89 -11.77 6.42
C PRO A 228 -10.71 -11.84 7.41
N GLU A 229 -10.12 -13.02 7.56
CA GLU A 229 -9.00 -13.27 8.48
C GLU A 229 -7.73 -12.53 8.03
N GLU A 230 -7.45 -12.49 6.73
CA GLU A 230 -6.33 -11.74 6.17
C GLU A 230 -6.61 -10.24 6.19
N VAL A 231 -7.84 -9.80 5.98
CA VAL A 231 -8.24 -8.38 6.03
C VAL A 231 -7.96 -7.78 7.42
N GLU A 232 -8.39 -8.44 8.50
CA GLU A 232 -8.16 -7.94 9.86
C GLU A 232 -6.65 -7.90 10.18
N LEU A 233 -5.93 -8.98 9.88
CA LEU A 233 -4.49 -9.07 10.13
C LEU A 233 -3.70 -8.04 9.32
N MET A 234 -3.98 -7.92 8.03
CA MET A 234 -3.32 -6.95 7.14
C MET A 234 -3.65 -5.52 7.54
N GLY A 235 -4.91 -5.22 7.87
CA GLY A 235 -5.32 -3.94 8.42
C GLY A 235 -4.48 -3.56 9.64
N CYS A 236 -4.45 -4.41 10.67
CA CYS A 236 -3.68 -4.15 11.88
C CYS A 236 -2.18 -3.98 11.63
N MET A 237 -1.58 -4.80 10.76
CA MET A 237 -0.15 -4.70 10.45
C MET A 237 0.20 -3.40 9.74
N VAL A 238 -0.59 -2.99 8.75
CA VAL A 238 -0.33 -1.75 8.01
C VAL A 238 -0.59 -0.54 8.92
N GLU A 239 -1.67 -0.51 9.69
CA GLU A 239 -1.91 0.57 10.67
C GLU A 239 -0.77 0.69 11.69
N GLY A 240 -0.30 -0.44 12.22
CA GLY A 240 0.83 -0.47 13.16
C GLY A 240 2.13 0.06 12.56
N TRP A 241 2.38 -0.25 11.29
CA TRP A 241 3.50 0.30 10.55
C TRP A 241 3.35 1.81 10.34
N VAL A 242 2.22 2.27 9.82
CA VAL A 242 1.95 3.70 9.58
C VAL A 242 2.13 4.52 10.85
N LYS A 243 1.62 4.04 11.99
CA LYS A 243 1.84 4.63 13.32
C LYS A 243 3.32 4.79 13.66
N LYS A 244 4.10 3.74 13.42
CA LYS A 244 5.54 3.74 13.65
C LYS A 244 6.23 4.83 12.81
N VAL A 245 5.92 4.89 11.52
CA VAL A 245 6.55 5.87 10.62
C VAL A 245 6.16 7.31 11.01
N LEU A 246 4.89 7.57 11.37
CA LEU A 246 4.44 8.91 11.80
C LEU A 246 5.19 9.38 13.04
N LYS A 247 5.35 8.47 14.02
CA LYS A 247 6.13 8.72 15.23
C LYS A 247 7.60 9.01 14.92
N GLU A 248 8.22 8.25 14.02
CA GLU A 248 9.61 8.47 13.59
C GLU A 248 9.81 9.83 12.91
N ASN A 249 8.78 10.36 12.26
CA ASN A 249 8.80 11.68 11.61
C ASN A 249 8.37 12.84 12.53
N SER A 250 8.15 12.58 13.82
CA SER A 250 7.76 13.59 14.82
C SER A 250 6.45 14.32 14.47
N ILE A 251 5.53 13.66 13.76
CA ILE A 251 4.20 14.18 13.48
C ILE A 251 3.32 13.86 14.70
N SER A 252 2.71 14.87 15.32
CA SER A 252 1.86 14.66 16.50
C SER A 252 0.54 14.01 16.11
N GLU A 253 -0.15 13.40 17.08
CA GLU A 253 -1.47 12.82 16.78
C GLU A 253 -2.48 13.90 16.39
N GLU A 254 -2.43 15.05 17.06
CA GLU A 254 -3.28 16.19 16.73
C GLU A 254 -3.02 16.71 15.32
N GLU A 255 -1.75 16.80 14.91
CA GLU A 255 -1.40 17.19 13.54
C GLU A 255 -1.88 16.14 12.54
N ALA A 256 -1.69 14.86 12.84
CA ALA A 256 -2.03 13.78 11.93
C ALA A 256 -3.53 13.69 11.65
N CYS A 257 -4.38 13.95 12.65
CA CYS A 257 -5.86 13.82 12.58
C CYS A 257 -6.50 14.62 11.44
N GLU A 258 -5.86 15.72 11.04
CA GLU A 258 -6.33 16.59 9.97
C GLU A 258 -6.03 16.05 8.56
N TYR A 259 -5.28 14.95 8.44
CA TYR A 259 -4.81 14.45 7.14
C TYR A 259 -5.56 13.22 6.65
N LEU A 260 -5.87 13.24 5.35
CA LEU A 260 -6.26 12.09 4.54
C LEU A 260 -5.17 11.81 3.51
N TYR A 261 -4.66 10.58 3.45
CA TYR A 261 -3.56 10.24 2.55
C TYR A 261 -3.62 8.80 2.06
N LEU A 262 -3.07 8.61 0.86
CA LEU A 262 -2.76 7.30 0.32
C LEU A 262 -1.44 6.81 0.89
N GLU A 263 -1.40 5.57 1.31
CA GLU A 263 -0.15 4.92 1.63
C GLU A 263 0.64 4.65 0.36
N TYR A 264 1.97 4.83 0.38
CA TYR A 264 2.82 4.55 -0.77
C TYR A 264 4.18 3.99 -0.35
N ARG A 265 4.87 3.38 -1.32
CA ARG A 265 6.24 2.88 -1.17
C ARG A 265 7.06 3.18 -2.40
N ILE A 266 8.37 3.30 -2.19
CA ILE A 266 9.33 3.37 -3.29
C ILE A 266 9.66 1.95 -3.70
N ILE A 267 9.38 1.56 -4.94
CA ILE A 267 9.56 0.19 -5.44
C ILE A 267 10.29 0.22 -6.78
N SER A 268 11.28 -0.65 -6.97
CA SER A 268 11.92 -0.90 -8.27
C SER A 268 10.92 -1.47 -9.28
N VAL A 269 10.52 -0.64 -10.24
CA VAL A 269 9.58 -0.99 -11.33
C VAL A 269 10.15 -2.11 -12.18
N GLY A 270 11.43 -2.03 -12.55
CA GLY A 270 12.07 -3.04 -13.38
C GLY A 270 12.13 -4.41 -12.70
N LEU A 271 12.49 -4.43 -11.42
CA LEU A 271 12.52 -5.67 -10.63
C LEU A 271 11.12 -6.26 -10.44
N LEU A 272 10.12 -5.43 -10.10
CA LEU A 272 8.75 -5.89 -9.93
C LEU A 272 8.19 -6.50 -11.22
N LEU A 273 8.40 -5.83 -12.36
CA LEU A 273 7.97 -6.32 -13.66
C LEU A 273 8.68 -7.61 -14.07
N THR A 274 9.97 -7.74 -13.77
CA THR A 274 10.75 -8.96 -14.04
C THR A 274 10.29 -10.11 -13.17
N THR A 275 10.11 -9.86 -11.87
CA THR A 275 9.59 -10.85 -10.91
C THR A 275 8.21 -11.37 -11.34
N CYS A 276 7.31 -10.49 -11.79
CA CYS A 276 6.00 -10.88 -12.29
C CYS A 276 6.05 -11.75 -13.55
N LYS A 277 7.09 -11.62 -14.38
CA LYS A 277 7.27 -12.45 -15.59
C LYS A 277 7.88 -13.81 -15.28
N GLU A 278 8.79 -13.85 -14.30
CA GLU A 278 9.63 -15.03 -14.04
C GLU A 278 9.14 -15.89 -12.87
N ARG A 279 8.31 -15.34 -11.98
CA ARG A 279 7.87 -16.00 -10.74
C ARG A 279 6.35 -16.21 -10.70
N SER A 280 5.90 -17.06 -9.79
CA SER A 280 4.46 -17.28 -9.57
C SER A 280 3.80 -16.07 -8.92
N LYS A 281 2.47 -15.98 -9.07
CA LYS A 281 1.66 -14.90 -8.48
C LYS A 281 1.84 -14.82 -6.96
N ASP A 282 1.86 -15.96 -6.27
CA ASP A 282 2.05 -16.06 -4.83
C ASP A 282 3.37 -15.43 -4.35
N VAL A 283 4.44 -15.48 -5.18
CA VAL A 283 5.72 -14.82 -4.87
C VAL A 283 5.57 -13.30 -4.96
N VAL A 284 4.90 -12.82 -6.00
CA VAL A 284 4.63 -11.38 -6.17
C VAL A 284 3.75 -10.87 -5.03
N GLU A 285 2.69 -11.60 -4.68
CA GLU A 285 1.79 -11.26 -3.58
C GLU A 285 2.53 -11.21 -2.24
N GLU A 286 3.41 -12.17 -1.96
CA GLU A 286 4.23 -12.14 -0.74
C GLU A 286 5.21 -10.96 -0.74
N ILE A 287 5.86 -10.64 -1.86
CA ILE A 287 6.75 -9.46 -1.94
C ILE A 287 5.97 -8.17 -1.65
N ILE A 288 4.82 -7.98 -2.30
CA ILE A 288 3.97 -6.81 -2.08
C ILE A 288 3.52 -6.77 -0.61
N LYS A 289 3.12 -7.90 -0.02
CA LYS A 289 2.78 -8.01 1.40
C LYS A 289 3.93 -7.54 2.30
N GLN A 290 5.16 -8.00 2.06
CA GLN A 290 6.34 -7.62 2.83
C GLN A 290 6.60 -6.11 2.74
N ILE A 291 6.47 -5.53 1.55
CA ILE A 291 6.63 -4.09 1.32
C ILE A 291 5.53 -3.28 2.06
N MET A 292 4.27 -3.76 2.02
CA MET A 292 3.15 -3.13 2.72
C MET A 292 3.39 -3.07 4.24
N ILE A 293 3.91 -4.15 4.84
CA ILE A 293 4.18 -4.24 6.28
C ILE A 293 5.53 -3.64 6.72
N GLY A 294 6.20 -2.90 5.83
CA GLY A 294 7.32 -2.03 6.18
C GLY A 294 8.71 -2.47 5.70
N LYS A 295 8.82 -3.55 4.90
CA LYS A 295 10.07 -3.84 4.19
C LYS A 295 10.34 -2.71 3.19
N ASP A 296 11.55 -2.17 3.20
CA ASP A 296 11.91 -1.12 2.26
C ASP A 296 11.94 -1.68 0.83
N GLY A 297 11.26 -1.02 -0.10
CA GLY A 297 11.22 -1.49 -1.49
C GLY A 297 12.57 -1.39 -2.19
N GLU A 298 13.47 -0.53 -1.70
CA GLU A 298 14.88 -0.48 -2.15
C GLU A 298 15.72 -1.68 -1.64
N GLU A 299 15.28 -2.35 -0.57
CA GLU A 299 15.92 -3.57 -0.04
C GLU A 299 15.41 -4.84 -0.73
N ILE A 300 14.45 -4.72 -1.64
CA ILE A 300 13.98 -5.83 -2.46
C ILE A 300 14.91 -5.92 -3.66
N ASP A 301 15.84 -6.87 -3.61
CA ASP A 301 16.73 -7.22 -4.72
C ASP A 301 16.45 -8.64 -5.22
N LEU A 302 17.24 -9.09 -6.21
CA LEU A 302 17.08 -10.43 -6.78
C LEU A 302 17.30 -11.54 -5.74
N GLU A 303 18.23 -11.35 -4.79
CA GLU A 303 18.50 -12.34 -3.73
C GLU A 303 17.30 -12.46 -2.78
N TYR A 304 16.69 -11.34 -2.42
CA TYR A 304 15.47 -11.31 -1.62
C TYR A 304 14.30 -11.98 -2.36
N VAL A 305 14.15 -11.72 -3.66
CA VAL A 305 13.13 -12.38 -4.50
C VAL A 305 13.31 -13.90 -4.51
N GLU A 306 14.54 -14.40 -4.59
CA GLU A 306 14.82 -15.83 -4.48
C GLU A 306 14.45 -16.38 -3.10
N LYS A 307 14.84 -15.70 -2.03
CA LYS A 307 14.49 -16.09 -0.65
C LYS A 307 12.98 -16.21 -0.47
N VAL A 308 12.21 -15.25 -0.98
CA VAL A 308 10.73 -15.30 -0.93
C VAL A 308 10.18 -16.44 -1.78
N SER A 309 10.71 -16.63 -3.00
CA SER A 309 10.33 -17.74 -3.88
C SER A 309 10.48 -19.09 -3.19
N ASP A 310 11.59 -19.26 -2.49
CA ASP A 310 11.91 -20.44 -1.72
C ASP A 310 10.98 -20.65 -0.53
N ALA A 311 10.64 -19.57 0.19
CA ALA A 311 9.70 -19.61 1.31
C ALA A 311 8.27 -19.94 0.86
N VAL A 312 7.80 -19.38 -0.25
CA VAL A 312 6.50 -19.69 -0.86
C VAL A 312 6.44 -21.16 -1.27
N ARG A 313 7.46 -21.66 -1.97
CA ARG A 313 7.55 -23.07 -2.37
C ARG A 313 7.48 -24.03 -1.18
N ARG A 314 8.18 -23.71 -0.07
CA ARG A 314 8.12 -24.53 1.16
C ARG A 314 6.72 -24.52 1.79
N ARG A 315 6.04 -23.36 1.82
CA ARG A 315 4.68 -23.24 2.36
C ARG A 315 3.68 -24.05 1.53
N GLN A 316 3.71 -23.91 0.20
CA GLN A 316 2.84 -24.66 -0.71
C GLN A 316 3.02 -26.17 -0.54
N LYS A 317 4.28 -26.65 -0.47
CA LYS A 317 4.56 -28.07 -0.23
C LYS A 317 4.01 -28.55 1.12
N ALA A 318 4.19 -27.77 2.18
CA ALA A 318 3.67 -28.13 3.51
C ALA A 318 2.13 -28.15 3.54
N GLU A 319 1.47 -27.25 2.82
CA GLU A 319 0.01 -27.19 2.73
C GLU A 319 -0.54 -28.36 1.91
N GLU A 320 0.12 -28.73 0.80
CA GLU A 320 -0.21 -29.91 0.02
C GLU A 320 -0.06 -31.20 0.85
N GLU A 321 1.04 -31.35 1.60
CA GLU A 321 1.26 -32.47 2.51
C GLU A 321 0.18 -32.55 3.59
N ARG A 322 -0.25 -31.40 4.16
CA ARG A 322 -1.37 -31.34 5.12
C ARG A 322 -2.69 -31.76 4.46
N ARG A 323 -2.98 -31.28 3.25
CA ARG A 323 -4.20 -31.62 2.52
C ARG A 323 -4.26 -33.11 2.21
N LEU A 324 -3.17 -33.70 1.73
CA LEU A 324 -3.04 -35.14 1.47
C LEU A 324 -3.12 -35.99 2.75
N LYS A 325 -2.72 -35.43 3.89
CA LYS A 325 -2.88 -36.10 5.19
C LYS A 325 -4.37 -36.13 5.61
N ILE A 326 -5.06 -34.99 5.52
CA ILE A 326 -6.49 -34.89 5.82
C ILE A 326 -7.32 -35.79 4.89
N GLU A 327 -7.00 -35.80 3.59
CA GLU A 327 -7.67 -36.65 2.61
C GLU A 327 -7.50 -38.14 2.91
N ARG A 328 -6.30 -38.56 3.33
CA ARG A 328 -6.05 -39.94 3.79
C ARG A 328 -6.80 -40.29 5.07
N GLU A 329 -6.87 -39.37 6.03
CA GLU A 329 -7.65 -39.56 7.27
C GLU A 329 -9.15 -39.71 6.97
N LEU A 330 -9.70 -38.88 6.07
CA LEU A 330 -11.11 -38.96 5.65
C LEU A 330 -11.44 -40.25 4.86
N LEU A 331 -10.51 -40.74 4.02
CA LEU A 331 -10.68 -41.99 3.29
C LEU A 331 -10.51 -43.21 4.21
N GLY A 332 -9.59 -43.17 5.17
CA GLY A 332 -9.39 -44.24 6.16
C GLY A 332 -10.57 -44.41 7.12
N GLU A 333 -11.24 -43.33 7.51
CA GLU A 333 -12.47 -43.40 8.32
C GLU A 333 -13.67 -43.98 7.55
N SER A 334 -13.64 -43.93 6.21
CA SER A 334 -14.71 -44.52 5.39
C SER A 334 -14.63 -46.04 5.28
N GLU A 335 -13.44 -46.64 5.37
CA GLU A 335 -13.24 -48.09 5.29
C GLU A 335 -13.52 -48.83 6.62
N ASP A 336 -13.34 -48.17 7.77
CA ASP A 336 -13.55 -48.78 9.10
C ASP A 336 -15.02 -48.79 9.58
N SER A 337 -15.94 -48.13 8.86
CA SER A 337 -17.38 -48.18 9.15
C SER A 337 -18.10 -49.41 8.55
N GLY A 338 -17.37 -50.21 7.76
CA GLY A 338 -17.87 -51.35 6.98
C GLY A 338 -17.66 -52.73 7.61
N GLY A 339 -17.96 -52.92 8.89
CA GLY A 339 -18.37 -54.24 9.38
C GLY A 339 -17.61 -54.85 10.56
N ARG A 340 -18.28 -54.85 11.72
CA ARG A 340 -18.17 -55.96 12.68
C ARG A 340 -19.53 -56.23 13.33
N LYS A 341 -20.24 -57.22 12.78
CA LYS A 341 -21.46 -57.79 13.37
C LYS A 341 -21.13 -58.53 14.67
N LYS A 342 -21.94 -58.22 15.69
CA LYS A 342 -22.15 -58.92 16.98
C LYS A 342 -21.92 -60.44 16.94
N LYS A 343 -21.25 -60.96 17.98
CA LYS A 343 -21.61 -62.26 18.58
C LYS A 343 -21.54 -62.18 20.11
N LYS A 344 -22.62 -62.63 20.75
CA LYS A 344 -22.94 -62.53 22.19
C LYS A 344 -23.19 -63.96 22.69
N SER A 345 -22.50 -64.40 23.75
CA SER A 345 -22.84 -65.53 24.64
C SER A 345 -21.79 -65.53 25.77
N ARG A 346 -22.05 -65.19 27.05
CA ARG A 346 -22.96 -65.68 28.10
C ARG A 346 -22.51 -67.01 28.73
N GLY A 347 -22.14 -66.95 30.02
CA GLY A 347 -21.80 -68.03 30.96
C GLY A 347 -20.53 -67.65 31.77
N GLY A 348 -20.44 -67.63 33.11
CA GLY A 348 -21.31 -68.08 34.20
C GLY A 348 -20.49 -68.92 35.19
N GLY A 349 -20.20 -68.39 36.39
CA GLY A 349 -19.60 -69.08 37.56
C GLY A 349 -18.08 -68.91 37.73
N GLN A 350 -17.46 -68.82 38.91
CA GLN A 350 -17.89 -68.73 40.31
C GLN A 350 -16.64 -68.38 41.17
N GLU A 351 -16.87 -67.74 42.32
CA GLU A 351 -16.06 -67.53 43.55
C GLU A 351 -14.52 -67.72 43.56
N GLU A 352 -13.81 -66.71 44.09
CA GLU A 352 -13.06 -66.92 45.35
C GLU A 352 -12.81 -65.58 46.09
N GLU A 353 -13.02 -65.64 47.40
CA GLU A 353 -12.84 -64.60 48.40
C GLU A 353 -11.36 -64.24 48.60
N THR A 354 -11.08 -62.99 48.96
CA THR A 354 -10.22 -62.68 50.12
C THR A 354 -10.39 -61.21 50.46
N GLY A 355 -10.88 -60.96 51.67
CA GLY A 355 -11.09 -59.62 52.18
C GLY A 355 -9.81 -58.96 52.68
N SER A 356 -9.80 -57.63 52.67
CA SER A 356 -9.23 -56.89 53.80
C SER A 356 -9.94 -55.55 53.97
N ARG A 357 -10.38 -55.39 55.21
CA ARG A 357 -11.08 -54.32 55.90
C ARG A 357 -10.21 -53.06 56.00
N GLY A 358 -10.83 -51.88 55.89
CA GLY A 358 -10.17 -50.58 56.07
C GLY A 358 -11.16 -49.41 56.11
N GLU A 359 -11.71 -49.19 57.31
CA GLU A 359 -12.54 -48.08 57.82
C GLU A 359 -12.11 -46.66 57.36
N GLU A 360 -13.07 -45.87 56.89
CA GLU A 360 -13.68 -44.68 57.55
C GLU A 360 -12.88 -43.37 57.50
N GLY A 361 -13.57 -42.31 57.09
CA GLY A 361 -13.06 -40.95 57.14
C GLY A 361 -13.99 -39.90 56.53
N ARG A 362 -15.19 -39.76 57.08
CA ARG A 362 -16.12 -38.64 56.81
C ARG A 362 -15.44 -37.28 57.03
N ARG A 363 -15.72 -36.31 56.15
CA ARG A 363 -16.32 -35.01 56.51
C ARG A 363 -16.69 -34.23 55.25
N GLY A 364 -17.99 -34.04 55.05
CA GLY A 364 -18.52 -33.01 54.17
C GLY A 364 -18.49 -31.64 54.85
N ARG A 365 -18.57 -30.59 54.02
CA ARG A 365 -19.48 -29.48 54.28
C ARG A 365 -19.81 -28.76 52.97
N GLU A 366 -21.10 -28.68 52.71
CA GLU A 366 -21.72 -27.81 51.73
C GLU A 366 -21.49 -26.32 52.08
N GLY A 367 -21.50 -25.48 51.05
CA GLY A 367 -21.54 -24.03 51.18
C GLY A 367 -21.60 -23.36 49.81
N ARG A 368 -22.81 -23.12 49.32
CA ARG A 368 -23.15 -22.46 48.05
C ARG A 368 -22.62 -21.02 47.97
N GLY A 369 -22.32 -20.61 46.73
CA GLY A 369 -22.76 -19.31 46.20
C GLY A 369 -21.67 -18.34 45.75
N GLY A 370 -21.72 -17.93 44.48
CA GLY A 370 -21.10 -16.69 44.02
C GLY A 370 -20.45 -16.76 42.63
N ARG A 371 -21.15 -16.23 41.62
CA ARG A 371 -20.65 -16.02 40.24
C ARG A 371 -19.52 -14.97 40.21
N ALA A 372 -18.50 -15.19 39.39
CA ALA A 372 -17.90 -14.18 38.52
C ALA A 372 -16.95 -14.86 37.52
N GLY A 373 -17.13 -14.55 36.24
CA GLY A 373 -16.33 -15.07 35.13
C GLY A 373 -14.93 -14.44 35.05
N GLY A 374 -14.06 -15.13 34.31
CA GLY A 374 -12.70 -14.65 34.02
C GLY A 374 -11.74 -15.80 33.73
N GLY A 375 -12.14 -16.74 32.88
CA GLY A 375 -11.27 -17.83 32.46
C GLY A 375 -10.19 -17.32 31.50
N GLY A 376 -9.01 -17.08 32.04
CA GLY A 376 -7.80 -16.84 31.26
C GLY A 376 -7.53 -18.00 30.31
N ARG A 377 -7.40 -17.70 29.02
CA ARG A 377 -6.71 -18.58 28.07
C ARG A 377 -5.38 -17.95 27.73
N ARG A 378 -4.32 -18.60 28.23
CA ARG A 378 -2.97 -18.50 27.68
C ARG A 378 -3.05 -18.89 26.21
N SER A 379 -2.74 -17.95 25.32
CA SER A 379 -2.39 -18.25 23.93
C SER A 379 -0.88 -18.12 23.80
N PHE A 380 -0.23 -19.27 23.77
CA PHE A 380 1.13 -19.45 23.29
C PHE A 380 1.05 -19.45 21.76
N TYR A 381 1.58 -18.43 21.09
CA TYR A 381 2.27 -18.58 19.80
C TYR A 381 3.29 -17.46 19.64
N SER A 382 4.51 -17.79 20.04
CA SER A 382 5.74 -17.16 19.60
C SER A 382 6.02 -17.56 18.15
N LEU A 383 6.05 -16.62 17.22
CA LEU A 383 6.71 -16.81 15.91
C LEU A 383 7.63 -15.63 15.64
N GLY A 384 8.91 -15.99 15.48
CA GLY A 384 10.09 -15.13 15.54
C GLY A 384 10.09 -13.97 14.55
N LEU A 385 10.30 -12.79 15.12
CA LEU A 385 11.07 -11.71 14.52
C LEU A 385 12.43 -12.26 14.08
N TRP A 386 12.66 -12.36 12.78
CA TRP A 386 14.01 -12.54 12.26
C TRP A 386 14.65 -11.16 12.16
N LYS A 387 15.55 -10.89 13.11
CA LYS A 387 16.65 -9.94 12.94
C LYS A 387 17.73 -10.63 12.11
N GLU A 388 18.13 -9.99 11.01
CA GLU A 388 19.50 -9.57 10.71
C GLU A 388 19.52 -8.79 9.40
#